data_AF-A0A819E5E4-F1
#
_entry.id   AF-A0A819E5E4-F1
#
_cell.length_a   1.000
_cell.length_b   1.000
_cell.length_c   1.000
_cell.angle_alpha   90.00
_cell.angle_beta   90.00
_cell.angle_gamma   90.00
#
_symmetry.space_group_name_H-M   'P 1'
#
loop_
_entity.id
_entity.type
_entity.pdbx_description
1 polymer ?
#
loop_
_entity_poly.entity_id
_entity_poly.type
_entity_poly.pdbx_seq_one_letter_code
_entity_poly.pdbx_strand_id
1 'polypeptide(L)'
;MNIKQWLRWLHDRLYNYNVFIPEENDYEDENDQSIDPTTMIRHQRYATRLYIPLITVMFYILFFINLMNPHSEIVTISNITPLLFDQLQSKYSETLSCPCQTTTILFKDFVSNQVSFHPVCSSIYVSEEWIKALYLPDSSQFLVMDFRTTASYQVSEIGFC
;
A
#
# COMPACT_ATOMS: atom_id res chain seq x y z
N MET A 1 12.97 55.04 -16.56
CA MET A 1 12.13 54.74 -17.73
C MET A 1 10.70 54.57 -17.26
N ASN A 2 9.74 55.32 -17.81
CA ASN A 2 8.36 55.37 -17.29
C ASN A 2 7.57 54.14 -17.76
N ILE A 3 6.74 53.53 -16.91
CA ILE A 3 5.99 52.27 -17.21
C ILE A 3 5.15 52.41 -18.49
N LYS A 4 4.57 53.59 -18.74
CA LYS A 4 3.81 53.88 -19.97
C LYS A 4 4.67 53.94 -21.24
N GLN A 5 5.95 54.29 -21.14
CA GLN A 5 6.87 54.25 -22.27
C GLN A 5 7.31 52.81 -22.55
N TRP A 6 7.58 52.03 -21.51
CA TRP A 6 7.95 50.62 -21.65
C TRP A 6 6.82 49.79 -22.27
N LEU A 7 5.57 49.96 -21.81
CA LEU A 7 4.42 49.26 -22.39
C LEU A 7 4.20 49.59 -23.88
N ARG A 8 4.37 50.86 -24.27
CA ARG A 8 4.25 51.26 -25.68
C ARG A 8 5.35 50.66 -26.54
N TRP A 9 6.60 50.74 -26.07
CA TRP A 9 7.73 50.11 -26.74
C TRP A 9 7.54 48.60 -26.92
N LEU A 10 7.03 47.92 -25.89
CA LEU A 10 6.79 46.49 -25.92
C LEU A 10 5.64 46.10 -26.85
N HIS A 11 4.55 46.88 -26.83
CA HIS A 11 3.44 46.70 -27.76
C HIS A 11 3.87 46.86 -29.22
N ASP A 12 4.62 47.91 -29.54
CA ASP A 12 5.09 48.15 -30.91
C ASP A 12 6.08 47.08 -31.38
N ARG A 13 6.90 46.56 -30.47
CA ARG A 13 7.82 45.46 -30.75
C ARG A 13 7.05 44.16 -31.03
N LEU A 14 6.02 43.86 -30.25
CA LEU A 14 5.16 42.68 -30.44
C LEU A 14 4.29 42.79 -31.69
N TYR A 15 3.76 43.97 -32.01
CA TYR A 15 2.90 44.19 -33.18
C TYR A 15 3.61 43.92 -34.51
N ASN A 16 4.90 44.26 -34.57
CA ASN A 16 5.76 44.08 -35.75
C ASN A 16 6.55 42.76 -35.74
N TYR A 17 6.37 41.94 -34.70
CA TYR A 17 7.11 40.68 -34.57
C TYR A 17 6.55 39.61 -35.52
N ASN A 18 7.43 38.97 -36.26
CA ASN A 18 7.12 37.83 -37.11
C ASN A 18 8.12 36.71 -36.79
N VAL A 19 7.62 35.57 -36.32
CA VAL A 19 8.42 34.40 -35.96
C VAL A 19 8.87 33.65 -37.21
N PHE A 20 8.02 33.62 -38.23
CA PHE A 20 8.28 32.89 -39.47
C PHE A 20 8.89 33.85 -40.49
N ILE A 21 10.23 33.90 -40.52
CA ILE A 21 11.01 34.63 -41.52
C ILE A 21 11.41 33.61 -42.60
N PRO A 22 11.16 33.89 -43.89
CA PRO A 22 11.56 32.97 -44.97
C PRO A 22 13.09 32.97 -45.12
N GLU A 23 13.67 31.81 -45.42
CA GLU A 23 15.08 31.74 -45.80
C GLU A 23 15.24 32.25 -47.25
N GLU A 24 16.38 32.90 -47.52
CA GLU A 24 16.65 33.61 -48.79
C GLU A 24 16.59 32.71 -50.03
N ASN A 25 16.62 31.38 -49.84
CA ASN A 25 16.68 30.36 -50.88
C ASN A 25 15.38 29.54 -51.04
N ASP A 26 14.31 29.83 -50.27
CA ASP A 26 13.04 29.07 -50.32
C ASP A 26 12.15 29.45 -51.52
N TYR A 27 12.61 30.33 -52.42
CA TYR A 27 11.82 30.91 -53.52
C TYR A 27 12.21 30.40 -54.91
N GLU A 28 13.22 29.55 -55.02
CA GLU A 28 13.68 29.01 -56.30
C GLU A 28 13.20 27.56 -56.49
N ASP A 29 11.88 27.34 -56.47
CA ASP A 29 11.31 26.10 -57.00
C ASP A 29 10.78 26.39 -58.42
N GLU A 30 11.44 25.80 -59.42
CA GLU A 30 11.36 26.16 -60.86
C GLU A 30 9.97 25.95 -61.53
N ASN A 31 8.92 25.57 -60.79
CA ASN A 31 7.69 25.07 -61.41
C ASN A 31 6.36 25.52 -60.78
N ASP A 32 6.35 26.53 -59.90
CA ASP A 32 5.09 26.97 -59.29
C ASP A 32 4.77 28.45 -59.51
N GLN A 33 3.47 28.69 -59.71
CA GLN A 33 2.86 29.97 -60.07
C GLN A 33 3.24 31.05 -59.04
N SER A 34 3.96 32.09 -59.48
CA SER A 34 4.53 33.15 -58.63
C SER A 34 3.57 33.62 -57.53
N ILE A 35 3.73 33.11 -56.31
CA ILE A 35 2.95 33.54 -55.16
C ILE A 35 3.45 34.94 -54.81
N ASP A 36 2.57 35.93 -54.87
CA ASP A 36 2.91 37.33 -54.58
C ASP A 36 3.60 37.44 -53.20
N PRO A 37 4.85 37.95 -53.12
CA PRO A 37 5.61 38.02 -51.87
C PRO A 37 4.87 38.79 -50.75
N THR A 38 3.98 39.71 -51.12
CA THR A 38 3.18 40.45 -50.13
C THR A 38 2.13 39.57 -49.42
N THR A 39 1.60 38.56 -50.13
CA THR A 39 0.61 37.61 -49.58
C THR A 39 1.28 36.64 -48.60
N MET A 40 2.48 36.17 -48.91
CA MET A 40 3.26 35.28 -48.04
C MET A 40 3.63 35.96 -46.71
N ILE A 41 4.11 37.21 -46.76
CA ILE A 41 4.42 37.99 -45.55
C ILE A 41 3.16 38.18 -44.68
N ARG A 42 1.99 38.36 -45.31
CA ARG A 42 0.72 38.50 -44.59
C ARG A 42 0.32 37.19 -43.90
N HIS A 43 0.45 36.05 -44.57
CA HIS A 43 0.20 34.73 -43.98
C HIS A 43 1.15 34.43 -42.82
N GLN A 44 2.43 34.75 -42.95
CA GLN A 44 3.43 34.59 -41.88
C GLN A 44 3.09 35.42 -40.63
N ARG A 45 2.65 36.67 -40.81
CA ARG A 45 2.19 37.51 -39.69
C ARG A 45 0.97 36.93 -39.00
N TYR A 46 0.00 36.40 -39.75
CA TYR A 46 -1.17 35.74 -39.14
C TYR A 46 -0.79 34.45 -38.42
N ALA A 47 0.09 33.64 -39.01
CA ALA A 47 0.61 32.42 -38.38
C ALA A 47 1.32 32.75 -37.06
N THR A 48 2.18 33.77 -37.04
CA THR A 48 2.83 34.25 -35.80
C THR A 48 1.82 34.72 -34.76
N ARG A 49 0.82 35.50 -35.18
CA ARG A 49 -0.23 36.01 -34.29
C ARG A 49 -1.11 34.93 -33.69
N LEU A 50 -1.24 33.78 -34.35
CA LEU A 50 -1.96 32.61 -33.84
C LEU A 50 -1.05 31.69 -33.01
N TYR A 51 0.20 31.53 -33.42
CA TYR A 51 1.17 30.67 -32.76
C TYR A 51 1.56 31.15 -31.36
N ILE A 52 1.82 32.45 -31.19
CA ILE A 52 2.21 33.03 -29.89
C ILE A 52 1.15 32.82 -28.81
N PRO A 53 -0.15 33.15 -29.00
CA PRO A 53 -1.15 32.86 -27.98
C PRO A 53 -1.36 31.35 -27.78
N LEU A 54 -1.22 30.53 -28.82
CA LEU A 54 -1.39 29.09 -28.70
C LEU A 54 -0.29 28.46 -27.84
N ILE A 55 0.97 28.84 -28.07
CA ILE A 55 2.10 28.33 -27.30
C ILE A 55 2.06 28.84 -25.86
N THR A 56 1.66 30.09 -25.63
CA THR A 56 1.51 30.62 -24.26
C THR A 56 0.39 29.90 -23.51
N VAL A 57 -0.74 29.60 -24.16
CA VAL A 57 -1.81 28.80 -23.58
C VAL A 57 -1.32 27.39 -23.24
N MET A 58 -0.55 26.74 -24.11
CA MET A 58 0.02 25.42 -23.81
C MET A 58 0.94 25.44 -22.59
N PHE A 59 1.87 26.40 -22.53
CA PHE A 59 2.75 26.55 -21.37
C PHE A 59 1.98 26.89 -20.10
N TYR A 60 0.93 27.70 -20.20
CA TYR A 60 0.06 28.01 -19.07
C TYR A 60 -0.60 26.73 -18.55
N ILE A 61 -1.24 25.93 -19.40
CA ILE A 61 -1.86 24.66 -19.03
C ILE A 61 -0.84 23.74 -18.33
N LEU A 62 0.35 23.56 -18.91
CA LEU A 62 1.41 22.74 -18.30
C LEU A 62 1.82 23.26 -16.92
N PHE A 63 1.93 24.57 -16.76
CA PHE A 63 2.24 25.19 -15.48
C PHE A 63 1.16 24.92 -14.42
N PHE A 64 -0.12 25.06 -14.76
CA PHE A 64 -1.21 24.74 -13.82
C PHE A 64 -1.25 23.27 -13.45
N ILE A 65 -1.04 22.36 -14.41
CA ILE A 65 -0.96 20.92 -14.11
C ILE A 65 0.16 20.65 -13.11
N ASN A 66 1.35 21.22 -13.33
CA ASN A 66 2.48 21.03 -12.43
C ASN A 66 2.24 21.64 -11.03
N LEU A 67 1.58 22.80 -10.94
CA LEU A 67 1.20 23.39 -9.65
C LEU A 67 0.16 22.56 -8.90
N MET A 68 -0.79 21.97 -9.62
CA MET A 68 -1.90 21.22 -9.03
C MET A 68 -1.54 19.77 -8.72
N ASN A 69 -0.38 19.27 -9.18
CA ASN A 69 0.07 17.93 -8.85
C ASN A 69 0.37 17.84 -7.34
N PRO A 70 -0.45 17.12 -6.55
CA PRO A 70 -0.18 16.98 -5.14
C PRO A 70 1.06 16.08 -4.96
N HIS A 71 2.03 16.54 -4.16
CA HIS A 71 3.13 15.68 -3.74
C HIS A 71 2.66 14.80 -2.58
N SER A 72 2.69 13.48 -2.77
CA SER A 72 2.47 12.52 -1.69
C SER A 72 3.77 12.32 -0.91
N GLU A 73 3.73 12.54 0.40
CA GLU A 73 4.84 12.25 1.30
C GLU A 73 4.57 10.96 2.08
N ILE A 74 5.59 10.12 2.23
CA ILE A 74 5.52 8.90 3.03
C ILE A 74 5.89 9.25 4.47
N VAL A 75 4.92 9.14 5.37
CA VAL A 75 5.13 9.38 6.80
C VAL A 75 5.27 8.04 7.53
N THR A 76 6.44 7.82 8.16
CA THR A 76 6.70 6.61 8.95
C THR A 76 6.40 6.83 10.43
N ILE A 77 5.53 6.02 11.00
CA ILE A 77 5.16 6.07 12.43
C ILE A 77 5.63 4.77 13.09
N SER A 78 6.61 4.86 13.99
CA SER A 78 7.25 3.68 14.61
C SER A 78 6.52 3.13 15.83
N ASN A 79 5.82 3.97 16.59
CA ASN A 79 5.08 3.59 17.80
C ASN A 79 3.59 3.85 17.59
N ILE A 80 2.89 2.87 17.00
CA ILE A 80 1.45 2.96 16.77
C ILE A 80 0.70 2.46 18.00
N THR A 81 -0.29 3.23 18.46
CA THR A 81 -1.28 2.76 19.44
C THR A 81 -2.48 2.18 18.70
N PRO A 82 -3.25 1.24 19.31
CA PRO A 82 -4.42 0.65 18.65
C PRO A 82 -5.43 1.71 18.18
N LEU A 83 -5.68 2.72 19.01
CA LEU A 83 -6.61 3.80 18.68
C LEU A 83 -6.12 4.67 17.52
N LEU A 84 -4.81 4.96 17.44
CA LEU A 84 -4.23 5.70 16.32
C LEU A 84 -4.27 4.86 15.03
N PHE A 85 -4.06 3.56 15.13
CA PHE A 85 -4.19 2.64 14.00
C PHE A 85 -5.61 2.66 13.43
N ASP A 86 -6.64 2.55 14.27
CA ASP A 86 -8.04 2.59 13.81
C ASP A 86 -8.37 3.91 13.09
N GLN A 87 -7.86 5.03 13.61
CA GLN A 87 -8.03 6.35 12.99
C GLN A 87 -7.36 6.42 11.62
N LEU A 88 -6.10 5.96 11.51
CA LEU A 88 -5.35 5.95 10.26
C LEU A 88 -5.97 5.00 9.23
N GLN A 89 -6.39 3.82 9.67
CA GLN A 89 -7.09 2.84 8.84
C GLN A 89 -8.39 3.41 8.28
N SER A 90 -9.15 4.18 9.06
CA SER A 90 -10.39 4.80 8.59
C SER A 90 -10.17 5.87 7.52
N LYS A 91 -9.03 6.57 7.56
CA LYS A 91 -8.75 7.74 6.73
C LYS A 91 -7.86 7.45 5.52
N TYR A 92 -6.97 6.45 5.61
CA TYR A 92 -5.93 6.16 4.64
C TYR A 92 -5.88 4.67 4.28
N SER A 93 -7.00 3.94 4.36
CA SER A 93 -7.06 2.48 4.14
C SER A 93 -6.36 2.00 2.86
N GLU A 94 -6.45 2.76 1.78
CA GLU A 94 -5.90 2.40 0.47
C GLU A 94 -4.38 2.61 0.36
N THR A 95 -3.81 3.51 1.18
CA THR A 95 -2.39 3.90 1.11
C THR A 95 -1.59 3.52 2.35
N LEU A 96 -2.25 3.06 3.42
CA LEU A 96 -1.62 2.62 4.66
C LEU A 96 -0.91 1.27 4.45
N SER A 97 0.38 1.22 4.76
CA SER A 97 1.19 0.01 4.71
C SER A 97 1.82 -0.27 6.07
N CYS A 98 1.58 -1.47 6.61
CA CYS A 98 2.12 -1.92 7.89
C CYS A 98 3.13 -3.05 7.67
N PRO A 99 4.42 -2.74 7.46
CA PRO A 99 5.44 -3.78 7.39
C PRO A 99 5.63 -4.43 8.77
N CYS A 100 5.69 -5.76 8.80
CA CYS A 100 6.01 -6.49 10.02
C CYS A 100 7.47 -6.24 10.41
N GLN A 101 7.72 -5.84 11.67
CA GLN A 101 9.09 -5.67 12.18
C GLN A 101 9.84 -7.00 12.27
N THR A 102 9.11 -8.09 12.54
CA THR A 102 9.64 -9.46 12.57
C THR A 102 8.66 -10.41 11.90
N THR A 103 9.17 -11.43 11.20
CA THR A 103 8.36 -12.44 10.50
C THR A 103 7.99 -13.63 11.37
N THR A 104 8.60 -13.75 12.54
CA THR A 104 8.40 -14.86 13.47
C THR A 104 8.38 -14.33 14.89
N ILE A 105 7.34 -14.67 15.65
CA ILE A 105 7.21 -14.34 17.07
C ILE A 105 7.18 -15.67 17.82
N LEU A 106 7.94 -15.80 18.92
CA LEU A 106 7.95 -17.03 19.69
C LEU A 106 6.63 -17.19 20.43
N PHE A 107 6.13 -18.43 20.54
CA PHE A 107 4.86 -18.72 21.22
C PHE A 107 4.78 -18.14 22.66
N LYS A 108 5.90 -18.22 23.38
CA LYS A 108 6.05 -17.69 24.74
C LYS A 108 5.86 -16.17 24.85
N ASP A 109 6.04 -15.42 23.76
CA ASP A 109 6.01 -13.95 23.77
C ASP A 109 4.58 -13.41 23.69
N PHE A 110 3.63 -14.19 23.14
CA PHE A 110 2.21 -13.80 23.06
C PHE A 110 1.28 -14.70 23.89
N VAL A 111 1.72 -15.89 24.31
CA VAL A 111 0.96 -16.77 25.20
C VAL A 111 1.72 -16.98 26.50
N SER A 112 1.15 -16.51 27.60
CA SER A 112 1.57 -16.87 28.95
C SER A 112 0.63 -17.96 29.45
N ASN A 113 1.12 -19.20 29.51
CA ASN A 113 0.37 -20.32 30.07
C ASN A 113 1.08 -20.84 31.31
N GLN A 114 0.38 -20.86 32.44
CA GLN A 114 0.83 -21.53 33.66
C GLN A 114 0.11 -22.86 33.76
N VAL A 115 0.78 -23.93 33.31
CA VAL A 115 0.22 -25.28 33.39
C VAL A 115 0.49 -25.83 34.79
N SER A 116 -0.58 -26.06 35.56
CA SER A 116 -0.54 -26.84 36.78
C SER A 116 -1.02 -28.26 36.49
N PHE A 117 -0.15 -29.24 36.73
CA PHE A 117 -0.54 -30.65 36.66
C PHE A 117 -1.01 -31.08 38.04
N HIS A 118 -2.20 -31.67 38.12
CA HIS A 118 -2.64 -32.33 39.36
C HIS A 118 -1.84 -33.63 39.53
N PRO A 119 -1.22 -33.89 40.70
CA PRO A 119 -0.47 -35.11 40.89
C PRO A 119 -1.39 -36.33 40.78
N VAL A 120 -1.04 -37.26 39.90
CA VAL A 120 -1.75 -38.53 39.72
C VAL A 120 -1.71 -39.36 41.01
N CYS A 121 -0.64 -39.23 41.79
CA CYS A 121 -0.43 -39.95 43.04
C CYS A 121 -1.34 -39.52 44.21
N SER A 122 -2.15 -38.46 44.05
CA SER A 122 -3.21 -38.11 45.02
C SER A 122 -4.59 -38.57 44.55
N SER A 123 -4.67 -39.33 43.46
CA SER A 123 -5.93 -39.82 42.91
C SER A 123 -6.40 -41.10 43.61
N ILE A 124 -7.71 -41.31 43.68
CA ILE A 124 -8.27 -42.59 44.15
C ILE A 124 -7.83 -43.77 43.28
N TYR A 125 -7.47 -43.53 42.02
CA TYR A 125 -7.02 -44.57 41.10
C TYR A 125 -5.63 -45.15 41.41
N VAL A 126 -4.86 -44.51 42.30
CA VAL A 126 -3.60 -45.08 42.83
C VAL A 126 -3.77 -45.65 44.24
N SER A 127 -4.98 -45.58 44.84
CA SER A 127 -5.19 -46.09 46.18
C SER A 127 -5.12 -47.61 46.21
N GLU A 128 -4.58 -48.18 47.30
CA GLU A 128 -4.56 -49.64 47.48
C GLU A 128 -5.97 -50.25 47.40
N GLU A 129 -6.98 -49.53 47.88
CA GLU A 129 -8.37 -49.98 47.85
C GLU A 129 -8.86 -50.14 46.41
N TRP A 130 -8.58 -49.16 45.56
CA TRP A 130 -8.96 -49.22 44.15
C TRP A 130 -8.18 -50.30 43.41
N ILE A 131 -6.87 -50.42 43.67
CA ILE A 131 -6.03 -51.47 43.07
C ILE A 131 -6.54 -52.86 43.47
N LYS A 132 -6.85 -53.09 44.76
CA LYS A 132 -7.41 -54.37 45.23
C LYS A 132 -8.76 -54.67 44.60
N ALA A 133 -9.57 -53.64 44.32
CA ALA A 133 -10.85 -53.80 43.62
C ALA A 133 -10.69 -54.28 42.16
N LEU A 134 -9.52 -54.13 41.54
CA LEU A 134 -9.23 -54.69 40.21
C LEU A 134 -9.05 -56.22 40.23
N TYR A 135 -8.69 -56.80 41.38
CA TYR A 135 -8.35 -58.21 41.54
C TYR A 135 -9.40 -58.98 42.35
N LEU A 136 -10.69 -58.69 42.11
CA LEU A 136 -11.79 -59.37 42.78
C LEU A 136 -11.79 -60.89 42.49
N PRO A 137 -11.86 -61.75 43.53
CA PRO A 137 -11.78 -63.21 43.37
C PRO A 137 -12.99 -63.80 42.63
N ASP A 138 -14.15 -63.15 42.70
CA ASP A 138 -15.39 -63.55 42.01
C ASP A 138 -15.64 -62.78 40.70
N SER A 139 -14.58 -62.22 40.10
CA SER A 139 -14.72 -61.47 38.84
C SER A 139 -15.42 -62.27 37.75
N SER A 140 -15.24 -63.60 37.68
CA SER A 140 -15.90 -64.50 36.73
C SER A 140 -17.43 -64.60 36.87
N GLN A 141 -18.01 -64.08 37.96
CA GLN A 141 -19.47 -64.03 38.14
C GLN A 141 -20.12 -62.85 37.39
N PHE A 142 -19.32 -61.89 36.91
CA PHE A 142 -19.79 -60.76 36.11
C PHE A 142 -19.71 -61.05 34.62
N LEU A 143 -20.47 -60.29 33.82
CA LEU A 143 -20.43 -60.39 32.36
C LEU A 143 -19.04 -60.05 31.82
N VAL A 144 -18.63 -60.69 30.73
CA VAL A 144 -17.28 -60.50 30.10
C VAL A 144 -16.99 -59.05 29.68
N MET A 145 -18.03 -58.22 29.49
CA MET A 145 -17.87 -56.79 29.18
C MET A 145 -17.89 -55.88 30.42
N ASP A 146 -18.11 -56.44 31.62
CA ASP A 146 -18.04 -55.68 32.86
C ASP A 146 -16.58 -55.27 33.11
N PHE A 147 -16.35 -54.00 33.39
CA PHE A 147 -15.02 -53.48 33.70
C PHE A 147 -14.31 -54.33 34.77
N ARG A 148 -15.03 -54.82 35.78
CA ARG A 148 -14.46 -55.65 36.87
C ARG A 148 -13.88 -56.98 36.41
N THR A 149 -14.19 -57.44 35.19
CA THR A 149 -13.61 -58.65 34.58
C THR A 149 -12.36 -58.39 33.76
N THR A 150 -12.21 -57.18 33.21
CA THR A 150 -11.15 -56.83 32.26
C THR A 150 -10.14 -55.84 32.83
N ALA A 151 -10.47 -55.17 33.93
CA ALA A 151 -9.69 -54.06 34.48
C ALA A 151 -8.28 -54.48 34.93
N SER A 152 -8.12 -55.68 35.50
CA SER A 152 -6.81 -56.21 35.90
C SER A 152 -5.83 -56.40 34.73
N TYR A 153 -6.33 -56.59 33.51
CA TYR A 153 -5.51 -56.71 32.29
C TYR A 153 -5.24 -55.36 31.61
N GLN A 154 -6.08 -54.36 31.86
CA GLN A 154 -5.95 -53.02 31.26
C GLN A 154 -5.06 -52.10 32.08
N VAL A 155 -4.88 -52.40 33.36
CA VAL A 155 -4.22 -51.52 34.33
C VAL A 155 -3.07 -52.27 35.00
N SER A 156 -1.92 -52.39 34.32
CA SER A 156 -0.77 -53.16 34.81
C SER A 156 0.36 -52.32 35.44
N GLU A 157 0.37 -50.99 35.29
CA GLU A 157 1.53 -50.15 35.66
C GLU A 157 1.18 -48.85 36.44
N ILE A 158 0.10 -48.84 37.21
CA ILE A 158 -0.27 -47.65 38.02
C ILE A 158 0.42 -47.63 39.41
N GLY A 159 1.05 -48.74 39.83
CA GLY A 159 1.59 -48.92 41.19
C GLY A 159 2.97 -48.30 41.50
N PHE A 160 3.44 -47.31 40.73
CA PHE A 160 4.72 -46.61 41.00
C PHE A 160 4.52 -45.19 41.53
N CYS A 161 3.46 -45.00 42.31
CA CYS A 161 3.40 -44.04 43.39
C CYS A 161 3.57 -44.83 44.70
#